data_AF-A0A942XG42-F1
#
_entry.id   AF-A0A942XG42-F1
#
_cell.length_a   1.000
_cell.length_b   1.000
_cell.length_c   1.000
_cell.angle_alpha   90.00
_cell.angle_beta   90.00
_cell.angle_gamma   90.00
#
_symmetry.space_group_name_H-M   'P 1'
#
loop_
_entity.id
_entity.type
_entity.pdbx_description
1 polymer ?
#
loop_
_entity_poly.entity_id
_entity_poly.type
_entity_poly.pdbx_seq_one_letter_code
_entity_poly.pdbx_strand_id
1 'polypeptide(L)'
;MIDFNRPAFVGKELIYIQDAIEKGMLCGDGSYTKKCSGLMEDKFDARHVMLTTSCTHALEMAAYLCDIKPGDEVIMPSYTFVSTA
;
A
#
# COMPACT_ATOMS: atom_id res chain seq x y z
N MET A 1 23.73 21.38 3.36
CA MET A 1 22.95 20.76 2.27
C MET A 1 21.55 20.47 2.83
N ILE A 2 20.49 20.88 2.13
CA ILE A 2 19.10 20.62 2.53
C ILE A 2 18.55 19.59 1.54
N ASP A 3 18.07 18.47 2.04
CA ASP A 3 17.56 17.38 1.20
C ASP A 3 16.13 17.69 0.72
N PHE A 4 15.80 17.26 -0.49
CA PHE A 4 14.45 17.40 -1.04
C PHE A 4 13.43 16.49 -0.34
N ASN A 5 13.84 15.28 0.05
CA ASN A 5 13.00 14.32 0.76
C ASN A 5 13.85 13.50 1.74
N ARG A 6 13.28 13.18 2.90
CA ARG A 6 13.85 12.25 3.88
C ARG A 6 12.78 11.23 4.28
N PRO A 7 13.09 9.93 4.32
CA PRO A 7 12.16 8.93 4.84
C PRO A 7 11.71 9.27 6.26
N ALA A 8 10.43 9.04 6.55
CA ALA A 8 9.91 9.20 7.91
C ALA A 8 10.49 8.09 8.81
N PHE A 9 11.11 8.50 9.92
CA PHE A 9 11.58 7.62 10.99
C PHE A 9 11.09 8.16 12.33
N VAL A 10 10.14 7.45 12.93
CA VAL A 10 9.27 7.88 14.05
C VAL A 10 9.73 7.27 15.38
N GLY A 11 10.53 6.20 15.36
CA GLY A 11 11.30 5.68 16.50
C GLY A 11 10.88 4.29 17.02
N LYS A 12 9.82 3.68 16.49
CA LYS A 12 9.36 2.32 16.89
C LYS A 12 9.54 1.27 15.79
N GLU A 13 10.06 1.65 14.64
CA GLU A 13 10.22 0.80 13.47
C GLU A 13 11.01 -0.47 13.80
N LEU A 14 12.19 -0.31 14.41
CA LEU A 14 13.06 -1.45 14.76
C LEU A 14 12.41 -2.38 15.80
N ILE A 15 11.65 -1.82 16.73
CA ILE A 15 10.91 -2.59 17.75
C ILE A 15 9.84 -3.44 17.08
N TYR A 16 9.06 -2.88 16.16
CA TYR A 16 8.00 -3.62 15.47
C TYR A 16 8.54 -4.63 14.46
N ILE A 17 9.67 -4.33 13.80
CA ILE A 17 10.37 -5.30 12.95
C ILE A 17 10.87 -6.48 13.79
N GLN A 18 11.50 -6.22 14.94
CA GLN A 18 11.96 -7.27 15.83
C GLN A 18 10.81 -8.13 16.35
N ASP A 19 9.71 -7.51 16.80
CA ASP A 19 8.51 -8.24 17.24
C ASP A 19 7.91 -9.11 16.11
N ALA A 20 7.93 -8.66 14.85
CA ALA A 20 7.48 -9.47 13.71
C ALA A 20 8.37 -10.70 13.47
N ILE A 21 9.69 -10.54 13.62
CA ILE A 21 10.67 -11.63 13.53
C ILE A 21 10.48 -12.64 14.66
N GLU A 22 10.35 -12.17 15.90
CA GLU A 22 10.16 -13.02 17.08
C GLU A 22 8.85 -13.83 17.00
N LYS A 23 7.82 -13.28 16.37
CA LYS A 23 6.56 -13.99 16.08
C LYS A 23 6.65 -14.99 14.92
N GLY A 24 7.73 -14.97 14.14
CA GLY A 24 7.89 -15.78 12.93
C GLY A 24 6.90 -15.44 11.82
N MET A 25 6.31 -14.24 11.82
CA MET A 25 5.27 -13.82 10.87
C MET A 25 5.79 -12.72 9.94
N LEU A 26 6.62 -13.12 8.97
CA LEU A 26 7.25 -12.19 8.00
C LEU A 26 6.59 -12.22 6.61
N CYS A 27 5.72 -13.19 6.35
CA CYS A 27 4.94 -13.26 5.11
C CYS A 27 3.74 -12.28 5.15
N GLY A 28 3.07 -12.15 3.99
CA GLY A 28 1.83 -11.37 3.86
C GLY A 28 0.74 -11.85 4.82
N ASP A 29 -0.28 -11.00 5.02
CA ASP A 29 -1.43 -11.27 5.91
C ASP A 29 -1.10 -11.58 7.38
N GLY A 30 0.12 -11.22 7.79
CA GLY A 30 0.59 -11.33 9.16
C GLY A 30 -0.06 -10.32 10.12
N SER A 31 0.42 -10.33 11.36
CA SER A 31 -0.17 -9.50 12.43
C SER A 31 -0.12 -8.00 12.14
N TYR A 32 0.98 -7.50 11.55
CA TYR A 32 1.12 -6.08 11.20
C TYR A 32 0.31 -5.70 9.96
N THR A 33 0.15 -6.60 8.99
CA THR A 33 -0.76 -6.40 7.86
C THR A 33 -2.18 -6.13 8.35
N LYS A 34 -2.70 -7.01 9.22
CA LYS A 34 -4.06 -6.87 9.78
C LYS A 34 -4.22 -5.59 10.61
N LYS A 35 -3.23 -5.25 11.43
CA LYS A 35 -3.25 -4.01 12.23
C LYS A 35 -3.28 -2.77 11.34
N CYS A 36 -2.45 -2.72 10.31
CA CYS A 36 -2.40 -1.59 9.39
C CYS A 36 -3.68 -1.50 8.54
N SER A 37 -4.20 -2.62 8.02
CA SER A 37 -5.48 -2.64 7.31
C SER A 37 -6.61 -2.14 8.19
N GLY A 38 -6.79 -2.67 9.41
CA GLY A 38 -7.86 -2.23 10.32
C GLY A 38 -7.73 -0.76 10.72
N LEU A 39 -6.50 -0.30 11.00
CA LEU A 39 -6.24 1.12 11.26
C LEU A 39 -6.69 2.01 10.08
N MET A 40 -6.43 1.58 8.84
CA MET A 40 -6.80 2.33 7.64
C MET A 40 -8.29 2.25 7.33
N GLU A 41 -8.92 1.09 7.54
CA GLU A 41 -10.38 0.91 7.43
C GLU A 41 -11.10 1.90 8.38
N ASP A 42 -10.71 1.93 9.66
CA ASP A 42 -11.27 2.85 10.65
C ASP A 42 -10.97 4.33 10.34
N LYS A 43 -9.72 4.64 9.96
CA LYS A 43 -9.26 6.03 9.76
C LYS A 43 -9.85 6.67 8.50
N PHE A 44 -10.06 5.90 7.45
CA PHE A 44 -10.49 6.40 6.15
C PHE A 44 -11.95 6.07 5.82
N ASP A 45 -12.69 5.46 6.76
CA ASP A 45 -14.07 4.98 6.53
C ASP A 45 -14.15 4.07 5.29
N ALA A 46 -13.12 3.22 5.13
CA ALA A 46 -13.01 2.31 4.00
C ALA A 46 -13.62 0.96 4.37
N ARG A 47 -14.47 0.41 3.49
CA ARG A 47 -15.10 -0.90 3.71
C ARG A 47 -14.08 -2.04 3.81
N HIS A 48 -12.97 -1.94 3.08
CA HIS A 48 -11.92 -2.94 3.09
C HIS A 48 -10.58 -2.36 2.66
N VAL A 49 -9.48 -2.76 3.30
CA VAL A 49 -8.10 -2.36 2.94
C VAL A 49 -7.19 -3.57 2.76
N MET A 50 -6.56 -3.66 1.58
CA MET A 50 -5.56 -4.68 1.26
C MET A 50 -4.18 -4.03 1.08
N LEU A 51 -3.17 -4.52 1.80
CA LEU A 51 -1.80 -4.04 1.64
C LEU A 51 -1.13 -4.73 0.45
N THR A 52 -0.57 -3.92 -0.45
CA THR A 52 0.26 -4.37 -1.57
C THR A 52 1.72 -3.94 -1.36
N THR A 53 2.62 -4.46 -2.19
CA THR A 53 4.06 -4.13 -2.11
C THR A 53 4.42 -2.81 -2.77
N SER A 54 3.51 -2.19 -3.53
CA SER A 54 3.68 -0.87 -4.13
C SER A 54 2.33 -0.28 -4.57
N CYS A 55 2.29 1.04 -4.81
CA CYS A 55 1.12 1.70 -5.39
C CYS A 55 0.86 1.22 -6.84
N THR A 56 1.88 0.84 -7.60
CA THR A 56 1.74 0.26 -8.95
C THR A 56 0.97 -1.06 -8.90
N HIS A 57 1.36 -1.99 -8.03
CA HIS A 57 0.63 -3.26 -7.88
C HIS A 57 -0.82 -3.06 -7.40
N ALA A 58 -1.07 -2.02 -6.58
CA ALA A 58 -2.44 -1.68 -6.19
C ALA A 58 -3.29 -1.23 -7.38
N LEU A 59 -2.73 -0.41 -8.28
CA LEU A 59 -3.42 0.03 -9.50
C LEU A 59 -3.62 -1.11 -10.50
N GLU A 60 -2.62 -1.97 -10.69
CA GLU A 60 -2.73 -3.17 -11.52
C GLU A 60 -3.81 -4.12 -10.99
N MET A 61 -3.84 -4.36 -9.68
CA MET A 61 -4.89 -5.15 -9.04
C MET A 61 -6.27 -4.51 -9.20
N ALA A 62 -6.38 -3.19 -9.07
CA ALA A 62 -7.64 -2.49 -9.28
C ALA A 62 -8.14 -2.62 -10.73
N ALA A 63 -7.26 -2.45 -11.72
CA ALA A 63 -7.60 -2.63 -13.13
C ALA A 63 -8.06 -4.06 -13.42
N TYR A 64 -7.40 -5.06 -12.82
CA TYR A 64 -7.79 -6.46 -12.93
C TYR A 64 -9.17 -6.73 -12.30
N LEU A 65 -9.44 -6.19 -11.10
CA LEU A 65 -10.71 -6.37 -10.39
C LEU A 65 -11.88 -5.64 -11.06
N CYS A 66 -11.62 -4.52 -11.74
CA CYS A 66 -12.60 -3.82 -12.58
C CYS A 66 -12.88 -4.54 -13.91
N ASP A 67 -12.18 -5.66 -14.18
CA ASP A 67 -12.31 -6.47 -15.38
C ASP A 67 -12.07 -5.70 -16.70
N ILE A 68 -11.16 -4.72 -16.68
CA ILE A 68 -10.82 -3.89 -17.85
C ILE A 68 -10.33 -4.76 -19.01
N LYS A 69 -10.90 -4.56 -20.19
CA LYS A 69 -10.62 -5.31 -21.42
C LYS A 69 -10.00 -4.43 -22.52
N PRO A 70 -9.36 -5.03 -23.54
CA PRO A 70 -8.94 -4.30 -24.72
C PRO A 70 -10.12 -3.56 -25.38
N GLY A 71 -9.98 -2.26 -25.55
CA GLY A 71 -11.02 -1.38 -26.10
C GLY A 71 -11.79 -0.57 -25.06
N ASP A 72 -11.68 -0.90 -23.77
CA ASP A 72 -12.25 -0.08 -22.70
C ASP A 72 -11.45 1.21 -22.51
N GLU A 73 -12.13 2.27 -22.09
CA GLU A 73 -11.53 3.59 -21.89
C GLU A 73 -11.45 3.94 -20.40
N VAL A 74 -10.29 4.46 -19.98
CA VAL A 74 -10.03 4.92 -18.60
C VAL A 74 -9.64 6.39 -18.63
N ILE A 75 -10.45 7.25 -18.00
CA ILE A 75 -10.14 8.68 -17.89
C ILE A 75 -9.07 8.89 -16.82
N MET A 76 -7.98 9.57 -17.19
CA MET A 76 -6.88 9.89 -16.28
C MET A 76 -6.29 11.27 -16.57
N PRO A 77 -5.64 11.92 -15.59
CA PRO A 77 -4.93 13.17 -15.82
C PRO A 77 -3.66 12.96 -16.64
N SER A 78 -3.32 13.91 -17.52
CA SER A 78 -2.09 13.85 -18.32
C SER A 78 -0.81 14.15 -17.52
N TYR A 79 -0.93 14.87 -16.40
CA TYR A 79 0.20 15.18 -15.51
C TYR A 79 0.09 14.35 -14.22
N THR A 80 0.66 13.15 -14.27
CA THR A 80 0.71 12.19 -13.16
C THR A 80 1.97 11.33 -13.26
N PHE A 81 2.21 10.46 -12.29
CA PHE A 81 3.29 9.48 -12.35
C PHE A 81 2.94 8.34 -13.33
N VAL A 82 3.95 7.79 -14.01
CA VAL A 82 3.77 6.79 -15.09
C VAL A 82 2.96 5.58 -14.64
N SER A 83 3.07 5.16 -13.38
CA SER A 83 2.31 4.02 -12.84
C SER A 83 0.78 4.18 -12.90
N THR A 84 0.26 5.35 -13.22
CA THR A 84 -1.19 5.56 -13.43
C THR A 84 -1.68 4.97 -14.76
N ALA A 85 -0.78 4.71 -15.72
CA ALA A 85 -1.08 4.28 -17.10
C ALA A 85 -0.26 3.06 -17.52
#